data_AF-A0A8C0H1N9-F1
#
_entry.id   AF-A0A8C0H1N9-F1
#
_cell.length_a   1.000
_cell.length_b   1.000
_cell.length_c   1.000
_cell.angle_alpha   90.00
_cell.angle_beta   90.00
_cell.angle_gamma   90.00
#
_symmetry.space_group_name_H-M   'P 1'
#
loop_
_entity.id
_entity.type
_entity.pdbx_description
1 polymer ?
#
loop_
_entity_poly.entity_id
_entity_poly.type
_entity_poly.pdbx_seq_one_letter_code
_entity_poly.pdbx_strand_id
1 'polypeptide(L)'
;MSKFDIPGHGKVVIDIGYGGAFYAFLSAERLGLDVCSSKTQDLVDAASAVTEAVKRQFKLHHPDNEELAFLYGTILTDGKDAFSDEPTTNICVFADAQVDRSPTGSGVTARIALQYLKGLIQLNQTRTFRSSTTGSLFTGKAVKARELLLPLLIGVV
;
A
#
# COMPACT_ATOMS: atom_id res chain seq x y z
N MET A 1 6.35 -13.11 6.05
CA MET A 1 5.21 -12.18 6.25
C MET A 1 5.08 -11.88 7.73
N SER A 2 5.16 -10.60 8.11
CA SER A 2 5.04 -10.16 9.50
C SER A 2 3.58 -9.93 9.87
N LYS A 3 3.17 -10.39 11.05
CA LYS A 3 1.84 -10.12 11.61
C LYS A 3 1.94 -8.93 12.57
N PHE A 4 1.00 -8.02 12.46
CA PHE A 4 0.90 -6.82 13.28
C PHE A 4 -0.37 -6.88 14.12
N ASP A 5 -0.25 -6.56 15.40
CA ASP A 5 -1.41 -6.40 16.27
C ASP A 5 -2.00 -5.00 16.07
N ILE A 6 -3.22 -4.94 15.55
CA ILE A 6 -3.92 -3.69 15.25
C ILE A 6 -5.01 -3.49 16.30
N PRO A 7 -4.96 -2.39 17.08
CA PRO A 7 -5.99 -2.08 18.06
C PRO A 7 -7.40 -2.14 17.42
N GLY A 8 -8.30 -2.91 18.02
CA GLY A 8 -9.67 -3.09 17.54
C GLY A 8 -9.85 -4.13 16.41
N HIS A 9 -8.78 -4.59 15.76
CA HIS A 9 -8.85 -5.51 14.62
C HIS A 9 -8.01 -6.80 14.78
N GLY A 10 -7.17 -6.88 15.82
CA GLY A 10 -6.37 -8.05 16.12
C GLY A 10 -5.18 -8.22 15.17
N LYS A 11 -4.70 -9.46 15.01
CA LYS A 11 -3.48 -9.75 14.25
C LYS A 11 -3.75 -9.87 12.75
N VAL A 12 -3.18 -8.95 11.97
CA VAL A 12 -3.29 -8.95 10.50
C VAL A 12 -1.91 -9.01 9.84
N VAL A 13 -1.85 -9.54 8.62
CA VAL A 13 -0.63 -9.51 7.80
C VAL A 13 -0.65 -8.23 6.98
N ILE A 14 0.45 -7.48 7.03
CA ILE A 14 0.63 -6.22 6.32
C ILE A 14 1.82 -6.36 5.39
N ASP A 15 1.66 -5.89 4.16
CA ASP A 15 2.77 -5.70 3.25
C ASP A 15 3.32 -4.28 3.40
N ILE A 16 4.64 -4.14 3.33
CA ILE A 16 5.30 -2.83 3.32
C ILE A 16 6.02 -2.71 1.98
N GLY A 17 5.71 -1.64 1.25
CA GLY A 17 6.28 -1.38 -0.07
C GLY A 17 6.88 0.02 -0.17
N TYR A 18 7.88 0.18 -1.04
CA TYR A 18 8.53 1.46 -1.32
C TYR A 18 8.37 1.84 -2.79
N GLY A 19 7.96 3.09 -3.04
CA GLY A 19 7.76 3.66 -4.37
C GLY A 19 8.16 5.13 -4.45
N GLY A 20 9.22 5.51 -3.73
CA GLY A 20 9.59 6.90 -3.43
C GLY A 20 9.19 7.33 -2.01
N ALA A 21 8.32 6.57 -1.36
CA ALA A 21 8.02 6.61 0.07
C ALA A 21 7.56 5.22 0.52
N PHE A 22 7.67 4.90 1.82
CA PHE A 22 7.15 3.65 2.36
C PHE A 22 5.66 3.74 2.70
N TYR A 23 4.92 2.70 2.33
CA TYR A 23 3.51 2.55 2.66
C TYR A 23 3.25 1.16 3.25
N ALA A 24 2.35 1.12 4.23
CA ALA A 24 1.72 -0.12 4.67
C ALA A 24 0.51 -0.40 3.78
N PHE A 25 0.40 -1.62 3.26
CA PHE A 25 -0.71 -2.07 2.43
C PHE A 25 -1.51 -3.14 3.16
N LEU A 26 -2.83 -2.95 3.19
CA LEU A 26 -3.76 -3.90 3.79
C LEU A 26 -5.10 -3.84 3.08
N SER A 27 -5.69 -5.00 2.78
CA SER A 27 -7.08 -5.05 2.31
C SER A 27 -8.02 -4.59 3.43
N ALA A 28 -8.91 -3.65 3.12
CA ALA A 28 -9.90 -3.14 4.07
C ALA A 28 -10.79 -4.25 4.66
N GLU A 29 -11.04 -5.31 3.90
CA GLU A 29 -11.85 -6.45 4.34
C GLU A 29 -11.26 -7.11 5.60
N ARG A 30 -9.93 -7.11 5.74
CA ARG A 30 -9.25 -7.64 6.94
C ARG A 30 -9.54 -6.85 8.22
N LEU A 31 -10.08 -5.64 8.06
CA LEU A 31 -10.50 -4.75 9.13
C LEU A 31 -12.03 -4.71 9.26
N GLY A 32 -12.76 -5.51 8.48
CA GLY A 32 -14.23 -5.48 8.41
C GLY A 32 -14.77 -4.26 7.64
N LEU A 33 -13.97 -3.68 6.76
CA LEU A 33 -14.29 -2.47 5.99
C LEU A 33 -14.25 -2.73 4.48
N ASP A 34 -14.81 -1.81 3.71
CA ASP A 34 -14.77 -1.80 2.25
C ASP A 34 -14.42 -0.39 1.78
N VAL A 35 -13.34 -0.26 1.01
CA VAL A 35 -12.87 1.03 0.50
C VAL A 35 -13.89 1.75 -0.38
N CYS A 36 -14.84 1.03 -0.98
CA CYS A 36 -15.86 1.57 -1.87
C CYS A 36 -17.14 2.00 -1.15
N SER A 37 -17.46 1.42 0.01
CA SER A 37 -18.77 1.57 0.66
C SER A 37 -18.74 1.99 2.13
N SER A 38 -17.64 1.77 2.84
CA SER A 38 -17.47 2.25 4.22
C SER A 38 -17.36 3.79 4.26
N LYS A 39 -17.70 4.38 5.41
CA LYS A 39 -17.52 5.82 5.60
C LYS A 39 -16.04 6.15 5.55
N THR A 40 -15.69 7.27 4.93
CA THR A 40 -14.30 7.74 4.85
C THR A 40 -13.65 7.84 6.23
N GLN A 41 -14.38 8.28 7.25
CA GLN A 41 -13.85 8.39 8.61
C GLN A 41 -13.43 7.02 9.17
N ASP A 42 -14.25 5.98 9.00
CA ASP A 42 -13.94 4.64 9.48
C ASP A 42 -12.65 4.09 8.80
N LEU A 43 -12.48 4.38 7.50
CA LEU A 43 -11.27 4.04 6.75
C LEU A 43 -10.04 4.83 7.24
N VAL A 44 -10.21 6.12 7.55
CA VAL A 44 -9.16 6.98 8.09
C VAL A 44 -8.70 6.51 9.46
N ASP A 45 -9.63 6.20 10.35
CA ASP A 45 -9.33 5.74 11.71
C ASP A 45 -8.60 4.40 11.67
N ALA A 46 -9.07 3.47 10.84
CA ALA A 46 -8.45 2.17 10.66
C ALA A 46 -7.04 2.26 10.04
N ALA A 47 -6.86 3.06 9.00
CA ALA A 47 -5.55 3.28 8.38
C ALA A 47 -4.55 3.99 9.31
N SER A 48 -5.04 4.90 10.16
CA SER A 48 -4.22 5.56 11.19
C SER A 48 -3.79 4.57 12.27
N ALA A 49 -4.71 3.70 12.74
CA ALA A 49 -4.39 2.63 13.68
C ALA A 49 -3.34 1.66 13.12
N VAL A 50 -3.44 1.32 11.84
CA VAL A 50 -2.43 0.52 11.13
C VAL A 50 -1.08 1.22 11.08
N THR A 51 -1.05 2.50 10.71
CA THR A 51 0.17 3.30 10.63
C THR A 51 0.91 3.31 11.97
N GLU A 52 0.19 3.58 13.06
CA GLU A 52 0.77 3.63 14.41
C GLU A 52 1.22 2.25 14.90
N ALA A 53 0.46 1.20 14.60
CA ALA A 53 0.84 -0.16 14.92
C ALA A 53 2.14 -0.58 14.20
N VAL A 54 2.28 -0.26 12.90
CA VAL A 54 3.48 -0.57 12.12
C VAL A 54 4.67 0.20 12.65
N LYS A 55 4.55 1.51 12.88
CA LYS A 55 5.65 2.33 13.44
C LYS A 55 6.17 1.79 14.78
N ARG A 56 5.28 1.26 15.63
CA ARG A 56 5.65 0.71 16.95
C ARG A 56 6.28 -0.68 16.87
N GLN A 57 5.83 -1.51 15.94
CA GLN A 57 6.18 -2.94 15.89
C GLN A 57 7.26 -3.25 14.85
N PHE A 58 7.58 -2.33 13.94
CA PHE A 58 8.50 -2.57 12.84
C PHE A 58 9.40 -1.36 12.58
N LYS A 59 10.71 -1.61 12.62
CA LYS A 59 11.72 -0.61 12.27
C LYS A 59 12.00 -0.68 10.77
N LEU A 60 11.72 0.42 10.07
CA LEU A 60 12.03 0.56 8.66
C LEU A 60 13.52 0.80 8.45
N HIS A 61 14.00 0.36 7.30
CA HIS A 61 15.35 0.58 6.81
C HIS A 61 15.25 0.87 5.31
N HIS A 62 15.95 1.89 4.84
CA HIS A 62 16.11 2.17 3.41
C HIS A 62 17.57 1.85 3.04
N PRO A 63 17.82 1.05 1.99
CA PRO A 63 19.14 0.48 1.70
C PRO A 63 20.22 1.54 1.46
N ASP A 64 19.84 2.68 0.89
CA ASP A 64 20.79 3.71 0.45
C ASP A 64 20.76 5.00 1.29
N ASN A 65 19.71 5.23 2.09
CA ASN A 65 19.52 6.50 2.80
C ASN A 65 18.54 6.35 3.98
N GLU A 66 19.07 6.25 5.19
CA GLU A 66 18.29 6.10 6.42
C GLU A 66 17.31 7.27 6.69
N GLU A 67 17.51 8.46 6.13
CA GLU A 67 16.53 9.56 6.24
C GLU A 67 15.23 9.27 5.51
N LEU A 68 15.25 8.35 4.54
CA LEU A 68 14.06 7.87 3.82
C LEU A 68 13.36 6.70 4.52
N ALA A 69 13.93 6.19 5.62
CA ALA A 69 13.43 5.02 6.35
C ALA A 69 12.25 5.35 7.28
N PHE A 70 11.23 6.04 6.78
CA PHE A 70 10.01 6.36 7.53
C PHE A 70 8.75 5.94 6.79
N LEU A 71 7.73 5.59 7.57
CA LEU A 71 6.42 5.20 7.05
C LEU A 71 5.62 6.46 6.71
N TYR A 72 5.30 6.66 5.43
CA TYR A 72 4.55 7.82 4.99
C TYR A 72 3.06 7.73 5.35
N GLY A 73 2.50 6.52 5.24
CA GLY A 73 1.10 6.27 5.56
C GLY A 73 0.66 4.84 5.27
N THR A 74 -0.64 4.63 5.34
CA THR A 74 -1.29 3.35 5.04
C THR A 74 -2.20 3.49 3.83
N ILE A 75 -2.09 2.53 2.91
CA ILE A 75 -2.98 2.39 1.76
C ILE A 75 -3.88 1.19 2.01
N LEU A 76 -5.18 1.47 2.21
CA LEU A 76 -6.20 0.44 2.29
C LEU A 76 -6.68 0.10 0.87
N THR A 77 -6.77 -1.19 0.56
CA THR A 77 -7.13 -1.68 -0.77
C THR A 77 -8.42 -2.49 -0.76
N ASP A 78 -9.00 -2.67 -1.94
CA ASP A 78 -10.12 -3.60 -2.18
C ASP A 78 -9.70 -5.09 -2.20
N GLY A 79 -8.43 -5.40 -1.93
CA GLY A 79 -7.89 -6.77 -1.99
C GLY A 79 -7.74 -7.37 -3.39
N LYS A 80 -8.09 -6.65 -4.47
CA LYS A 80 -8.02 -7.14 -5.86
C LYS A 80 -6.62 -6.98 -6.46
N ASP A 81 -5.63 -7.56 -5.82
CA ASP A 81 -4.22 -7.44 -6.21
C ASP A 81 -3.82 -8.32 -7.40
N ALA A 82 -4.53 -9.43 -7.62
CA ALA A 82 -4.35 -10.23 -8.84
C ALA A 82 -4.65 -9.39 -10.08
N PHE A 83 -3.93 -9.64 -11.17
CA PHE A 83 -4.18 -8.95 -12.43
C PHE A 83 -5.62 -9.13 -12.92
N SER A 84 -6.16 -8.04 -13.47
CA SER A 84 -7.45 -7.94 -14.14
C SER A 84 -7.40 -6.71 -15.07
N ASP A 85 -8.32 -6.60 -16.02
CA ASP A 85 -8.50 -5.37 -16.80
C ASP A 85 -9.30 -4.32 -16.01
N GLU A 86 -10.03 -4.73 -14.97
CA GLU A 86 -10.80 -3.83 -14.13
C GLU A 86 -9.91 -3.07 -13.13
N PRO A 87 -10.13 -1.77 -12.90
CA PRO A 87 -9.38 -1.01 -11.91
C PRO A 87 -9.49 -1.60 -10.51
N THR A 88 -8.37 -1.69 -9.79
CA THR A 88 -8.37 -1.92 -8.34
C THR A 88 -8.46 -0.59 -7.61
N THR A 89 -9.24 -0.56 -6.53
CA THR A 89 -9.51 0.66 -5.76
C THR A 89 -8.68 0.70 -4.48
N ASN A 90 -8.23 1.90 -4.12
CA ASN A 90 -7.59 2.16 -2.83
C ASN A 90 -7.86 3.57 -2.30
N ILE A 91 -7.61 3.73 -1.00
CA ILE A 91 -7.51 5.01 -0.28
C ILE A 91 -6.15 5.08 0.40
N CYS A 92 -5.46 6.22 0.28
CA CYS A 92 -4.23 6.48 1.01
C CYS A 92 -4.50 7.47 2.15
N VAL A 93 -4.10 7.09 3.36
CA VAL A 93 -4.17 7.92 4.55
C VAL A 93 -2.75 8.16 5.05
N PHE A 94 -2.37 9.42 5.21
CA PHE A 94 -0.98 9.84 5.46
C PHE A 94 -0.91 11.04 6.39
N ALA A 95 0.30 11.32 6.90
CA ALA A 95 0.55 12.41 7.85
C ALA A 95 -0.46 12.40 9.03
N ASP A 96 -1.03 13.55 9.38
CA ASP A 96 -2.04 13.71 10.42
C ASP A 96 -3.44 13.33 9.90
N ALA A 97 -3.61 12.05 9.53
CA ALA A 97 -4.88 11.48 9.06
C ALA A 97 -5.46 12.15 7.80
N GLN A 98 -4.59 12.68 6.93
CA GLN A 98 -4.99 13.26 5.65
C GLN A 98 -5.30 12.17 4.63
N VAL A 99 -6.24 12.46 3.73
CA VAL A 99 -6.66 11.55 2.67
C VAL A 99 -6.17 12.06 1.33
N ASP A 100 -5.41 11.23 0.60
CA ASP A 100 -5.08 11.52 -0.79
C ASP A 100 -6.31 11.32 -1.67
N ARG A 101 -6.63 12.32 -2.46
CA ARG A 101 -7.76 12.33 -3.37
C ARG A 101 -7.47 11.64 -4.69
N SER A 102 -6.20 11.35 -4.96
CA SER A 102 -5.74 10.57 -6.12
C SER A 102 -5.55 9.09 -5.74
N PRO A 103 -5.16 8.21 -6.68
CA PRO A 103 -4.71 6.86 -6.36
C PRO A 103 -3.34 6.80 -5.65
N THR A 104 -2.67 7.95 -5.46
CA THR A 104 -1.33 8.11 -4.84
C THR A 104 -0.20 7.55 -5.70
N GLY A 105 0.49 8.39 -6.48
CA GLY A 105 1.47 7.94 -7.49
C GLY A 105 2.63 7.09 -6.94
N SER A 106 3.27 7.51 -5.84
CA SER A 106 4.28 6.73 -5.13
C SER A 106 3.70 5.44 -4.53
N GLY A 107 2.44 5.49 -4.08
CA GLY A 107 1.67 4.32 -3.63
C GLY A 107 1.41 3.31 -4.73
N VAL A 108 1.00 3.77 -5.93
CA VAL A 108 0.83 2.95 -7.14
C VAL A 108 2.15 2.27 -7.50
N THR A 109 3.27 3.00 -7.47
CA THR A 109 4.60 2.45 -7.73
C THR A 109 4.96 1.34 -6.74
N ALA A 110 4.77 1.59 -5.44
CA ALA A 110 5.01 0.59 -4.39
C ALA A 110 4.09 -0.63 -4.54
N ARG A 111 2.82 -0.43 -4.92
CA ARG A 111 1.84 -1.51 -5.10
C ARG A 111 2.14 -2.36 -6.33
N ILE A 112 2.59 -1.76 -7.43
CA ILE A 112 3.12 -2.47 -8.61
C ILE A 112 4.32 -3.32 -8.22
N ALA A 113 5.26 -2.78 -7.44
CA ALA A 113 6.42 -3.54 -6.98
C ALA A 113 6.03 -4.76 -6.14
N LEU A 114 5.09 -4.60 -5.21
CA LEU A 114 4.55 -5.70 -4.39
C LEU A 114 3.81 -6.75 -5.24
N GLN A 115 2.96 -6.31 -6.17
CA GLN A 115 2.25 -7.21 -7.08
C GLN A 115 3.21 -8.00 -7.96
N TYR A 116 4.26 -7.36 -8.49
CA TYR A 116 5.29 -8.02 -9.27
C TYR A 116 6.08 -9.04 -8.45
N LEU A 117 6.52 -8.66 -7.24
CA LEU A 117 7.23 -9.57 -6.32
C LEU A 117 6.39 -10.82 -5.98
N LYS A 118 5.07 -10.66 -5.86
CA LYS A 118 4.14 -11.75 -5.60
C LYS A 118 3.76 -12.56 -6.85
N GLY A 119 4.29 -12.21 -8.02
CA GLY A 119 3.94 -12.84 -9.29
C GLY A 119 2.50 -12.58 -9.75
N LEU A 120 1.86 -11.53 -9.22
CA LEU A 120 0.47 -11.16 -9.54
C LEU A 120 0.35 -10.33 -10.83
N ILE A 121 1.44 -9.70 -11.25
CA ILE A 121 1.58 -8.98 -12.53
C ILE A 121 2.93 -9.30 -13.17
N GLN A 122 3.02 -9.15 -14.48
CA GLN A 122 4.25 -9.34 -15.27
C GLN A 122 4.96 -8.01 -15.56
N LEU A 123 6.22 -8.10 -16.00
CA LEU A 123 6.90 -6.95 -16.58
C LEU A 123 6.13 -6.43 -17.80
N ASN A 124 6.11 -5.11 -17.93
CA ASN A 124 5.41 -4.34 -18.94
C ASN A 124 3.89 -4.53 -18.97
N GLN A 125 3.29 -5.19 -17.97
CA GLN A 125 1.85 -5.32 -17.83
C GLN A 125 1.26 -4.11 -17.11
N THR A 126 0.42 -3.35 -17.81
CA THR A 126 -0.25 -2.17 -17.27
C THR A 126 -1.42 -2.57 -16.36
N ARG A 127 -1.49 -1.98 -15.18
CA ARG A 127 -2.60 -2.11 -14.21
C ARG A 127 -3.20 -0.72 -13.95
N THR A 128 -4.51 -0.67 -13.78
CA THR A 128 -5.25 0.56 -13.48
C THR A 128 -5.63 0.62 -12.01
N PHE A 129 -5.42 1.78 -11.39
CA PHE A 129 -5.68 2.04 -9.97
C PHE A 129 -6.66 3.20 -9.83
N ARG A 130 -7.67 3.02 -8.99
CA ARG A 130 -8.75 3.97 -8.76
C ARG A 130 -8.69 4.54 -7.35
N SER A 131 -8.84 5.85 -7.23
CA SER A 131 -9.06 6.49 -5.94
C SER A 131 -10.48 6.19 -5.44
N SER A 132 -10.62 5.70 -4.22
CA SER A 132 -11.96 5.50 -3.66
C SER A 132 -12.71 6.81 -3.37
N THR A 133 -11.99 7.91 -3.20
CA THR A 133 -12.59 9.20 -2.81
C THR A 133 -13.12 10.00 -3.99
N THR A 134 -12.45 9.93 -5.14
CA THR A 134 -12.79 10.75 -6.32
C THR A 134 -13.10 9.92 -7.56
N GLY A 135 -12.78 8.62 -7.56
CA GLY A 135 -12.87 7.78 -8.75
C GLY A 135 -11.80 8.04 -9.80
N SER A 136 -10.87 8.98 -9.57
CA SER A 136 -9.74 9.26 -10.47
C SER A 136 -8.86 8.03 -10.69
N LEU A 137 -8.24 7.96 -11.87
CA LEU A 137 -7.49 6.78 -12.32
C LEU A 137 -6.04 7.12 -12.58
N PHE A 138 -5.13 6.25 -12.13
CA PHE A 138 -3.75 6.16 -12.57
C PHE A 138 -3.51 4.80 -13.21
N THR A 139 -2.49 4.74 -14.06
CA THR A 139 -1.97 3.47 -14.57
C THR A 139 -0.51 3.32 -14.14
N GLY A 140 -0.09 2.07 -13.95
CA GLY A 140 1.28 1.74 -13.61
C GLY A 140 1.66 0.39 -14.19
N LYS A 141 2.95 0.18 -14.44
CA LYS A 141 3.49 -1.11 -14.87
C LYS A 141 4.91 -1.28 -14.35
N ALA A 142 5.29 -2.51 -14.08
CA ALA A 142 6.67 -2.84 -13.77
C ALA A 142 7.50 -2.83 -15.05
N VAL A 143 8.48 -1.92 -15.22
CA VAL A 143 9.31 -1.92 -16.46
C VAL A 143 10.65 -2.61 -16.26
N LYS A 144 11.17 -2.62 -15.03
CA LYS A 144 12.39 -3.35 -14.69
C LYS A 144 12.33 -3.93 -13.29
N ALA A 145 12.84 -5.15 -13.14
CA ALA A 145 13.11 -5.75 -11.84
C ALA A 145 14.61 -5.65 -11.53
N ARG A 146 14.93 -5.36 -10.26
CA ARG A 146 16.27 -5.55 -9.72
C ARG A 146 16.13 -6.38 -8.45
N GLU A 147 16.94 -7.43 -8.38
CA GLU A 147 17.06 -8.22 -7.16
C GLU A 147 17.94 -7.42 -6.18
N LEU A 148 17.36 -7.05 -5.05
CA LEU A 148 18.11 -6.47 -3.94
C LEU A 148 18.31 -7.57 -2.89
N LEU A 149 19.51 -7.63 -2.31
CA LEU A 149 19.92 -8.65 -1.32
C LEU A 149 19.13 -8.59 0.00
N LEU A 150 18.18 -7.66 0.15
CA LEU A 150 17.35 -7.49 1.34
C LEU A 150 15.87 -7.77 1.01
N PRO A 151 15.17 -8.61 1.79
CA PRO A 151 13.81 -9.06 1.50
C PRO A 151 12.71 -7.98 1.62
N LEU A 152 13.06 -6.70 1.84
CA LEU A 152 12.11 -5.64 2.22
C LEU A 152 12.05 -4.43 1.27
N LEU A 153 12.91 -4.36 0.26
CA LEU A 153 12.77 -3.38 -0.82
C LEU A 153 13.01 -4.07 -2.15
N ILE A 154 11.99 -4.12 -2.99
CA ILE A 154 12.18 -4.28 -4.43
C ILE A 154 11.70 -2.98 -5.05
N GLY A 155 12.64 -2.15 -5.46
CA GLY A 155 12.35 -1.01 -6.31
C GLY A 155 12.05 -1.52 -7.71
N VAL A 156 10.78 -1.44 -8.11
CA VAL A 156 10.41 -1.51 -9.52
C VAL A 156 10.33 -0.06 -10.00
N VAL A 157 11.30 0.33 -10.82
CA VAL A 157 11.29 1.61 -11.54
C VAL A 157 10.92 1.33 -12.98
#